data_AF-A0A853IZC8-F1
#
_entry.id   AF-A0A853IZC8-F1
#
_cell.length_a   1.000
_cell.length_b   1.000
_cell.length_c   1.000
_cell.angle_alpha   90.00
_cell.angle_beta   90.00
_cell.angle_gamma   90.00
#
_symmetry.space_group_name_H-M   'P 1'
#
loop_
_entity.id
_entity.type
_entity.pdbx_description
1 polymer ?
#
loop_
_entity_poly.entity_id
_entity_poly.type
_entity_poly.pdbx_seq_one_letter_code
_entity_poly.pdbx_strand_id
1 'polypeptide(L)'
;MEDIRMAMLDMLGDPGAQQYPQVARRIRAGGDALALWYARADLMAALAGLHGEQVARTRMVSLSAMFEGMLPRGMVSRPTTIRA
;
A
#
# COMPACT_ATOMS: atom_id res chain seq x y z
N MET A 1 10.56 2.41 8.66
CA MET A 1 9.66 1.24 8.56
C MET A 1 8.31 1.54 9.19
N GLU A 2 8.30 2.00 10.44
CA GLU A 2 7.08 2.43 11.14
C GLU A 2 6.28 3.46 10.34
N ASP A 3 6.94 4.43 9.71
CA ASP A 3 6.27 5.49 8.93
C ASP A 3 5.43 4.92 7.78
N ILE A 4 5.94 3.91 7.08
CA ILE A 4 5.21 3.24 6.00
C ILE A 4 4.01 2.50 6.57
N ARG A 5 4.19 1.79 7.70
CA ARG A 5 3.10 1.07 8.36
C ARG A 5 1.99 2.03 8.78
N MET A 6 2.35 3.14 9.39
CA MET A 6 1.41 4.17 9.81
C MET A 6 0.71 4.80 8.61
N ALA A 7 1.42 5.12 7.54
CA ALA A 7 0.82 5.62 6.30
C ALA A 7 -0.17 4.63 5.68
N MET A 8 0.15 3.33 5.68
CA MET A 8 -0.75 2.28 5.20
C MET A 8 -2.02 2.15 6.06
N LEU A 9 -1.89 2.24 7.38
CA LEU A 9 -3.03 2.19 8.30
C LEU A 9 -3.90 3.44 8.20
N ASP A 10 -3.28 4.62 8.06
CA ASP A 10 -3.97 5.89 7.86
C ASP A 10 -4.75 5.91 6.53
N MET A 11 -4.12 5.44 5.44
CA MET A 11 -4.79 5.28 4.15
C MET A 11 -5.99 4.36 4.21
N LEU A 12 -5.90 3.28 5.00
CA LEU A 12 -7.00 2.34 5.20
C LEU A 12 -8.11 2.96 6.07
N GLY A 13 -7.73 3.72 7.10
CA GLY A 13 -8.62 4.36 8.06
C GLY A 13 -9.46 3.38 8.89
N ASP A 14 -10.16 3.90 9.89
CA ASP A 14 -11.04 3.09 10.74
C ASP A 14 -12.17 2.38 9.98
N PRO A 15 -12.85 3.00 8.98
CA PRO A 15 -13.86 2.31 8.20
C PRO A 15 -13.26 1.15 7.38
N GLY A 16 -12.10 1.37 6.75
CA GLY A 16 -11.43 0.32 5.99
C GLY A 16 -10.90 -0.78 6.88
N ALA A 17 -10.43 -0.47 8.09
CA ALA A 17 -9.98 -1.47 9.05
C ALA A 17 -11.14 -2.35 9.57
N GLN A 18 -12.35 -1.80 9.69
CA GLN A 18 -13.56 -2.55 10.05
C GLN A 18 -14.05 -3.44 8.90
N GLN A 19 -14.04 -2.94 7.67
CA GLN A 19 -14.50 -3.68 6.50
C GLN A 19 -13.47 -4.70 5.99
N TYR A 20 -12.18 -4.44 6.20
CA TYR A 20 -11.06 -5.27 5.76
C TYR A 20 -10.08 -5.58 6.93
N PRO A 21 -10.54 -6.23 8.01
CA PRO A 21 -9.73 -6.47 9.21
C PRO A 21 -8.47 -7.31 8.93
N GLN A 22 -8.53 -8.21 7.94
CA GLN A 22 -7.38 -9.00 7.48
C GLN A 22 -6.25 -8.12 6.91
N VAL A 23 -6.59 -7.03 6.23
CA VAL A 23 -5.61 -6.09 5.64
C VAL A 23 -4.93 -5.30 6.75
N ALA A 24 -5.72 -4.76 7.69
CA ALA A 24 -5.20 -4.06 8.85
C ALA A 24 -4.26 -4.95 9.69
N ARG A 25 -4.64 -6.22 9.91
CA ARG A 25 -3.80 -7.19 10.62
C ARG A 25 -2.49 -7.47 9.89
N ARG A 26 -2.52 -7.65 8.57
CA ARG A 26 -1.32 -7.90 7.77
C ARG A 26 -0.35 -6.71 7.81
N ILE A 27 -0.87 -5.49 7.74
CA ILE A 27 -0.07 -4.26 7.85
C ILE A 27 0.57 -4.18 9.24
N ARG A 28 -0.20 -4.41 10.31
CA ARG A 28 0.33 -4.41 11.69
C ARG A 28 1.40 -5.47 11.92
N ALA A 29 1.23 -6.66 11.35
CA ALA A 29 2.18 -7.76 11.48
C ALA A 29 3.42 -7.61 10.59
N GLY A 30 3.43 -6.70 9.62
CA GLY A 30 4.57 -6.47 8.73
C GLY A 30 5.78 -5.92 9.49
N GLY A 31 6.80 -6.75 9.70
CA GLY A 31 8.02 -6.41 10.44
C GLY A 31 9.10 -5.71 9.62
N ASP A 32 9.06 -5.82 8.29
CA ASP A 32 10.07 -5.31 7.38
C ASP A 32 9.47 -4.73 6.08
N ALA A 33 10.33 -4.16 5.22
CA ALA A 33 9.90 -3.52 3.97
C ALA A 33 9.28 -4.50 3.00
N LEU A 34 9.75 -5.75 3.00
CA LEU A 34 9.25 -6.76 2.10
C LEU A 34 7.83 -7.20 2.48
N ALA A 35 7.58 -7.43 3.77
CA ALA A 35 6.27 -7.77 4.30
C ALA A 35 5.24 -6.66 4.03
N LEU A 36 5.62 -5.40 4.25
CA LEU A 36 4.75 -4.25 3.95
C LEU A 36 4.53 -4.07 2.44
N TRP A 37 5.55 -4.33 1.61
CA TRP A 37 5.41 -4.31 0.15
C TRP A 37 4.40 -5.34 -0.35
N TYR A 38 4.35 -6.53 0.24
CA TYR A 38 3.32 -7.51 -0.10
C TYR A 38 1.94 -7.12 0.44
N ALA A 39 1.86 -6.54 1.65
CA ALA A 39 0.61 -6.02 2.21
C ALA A 39 0.02 -4.86 1.37
N ARG A 40 0.87 -4.17 0.59
CA ARG A 40 0.47 -3.10 -0.32
C ARG A 40 -0.56 -3.55 -1.37
N ALA A 41 -0.46 -4.79 -1.86
CA ALA A 41 -1.42 -5.32 -2.84
C ALA A 41 -2.82 -5.49 -2.23
N ASP A 42 -2.89 -6.02 -1.01
CA ASP A 42 -4.13 -6.17 -0.25
C ASP A 42 -4.74 -4.80 0.08
N LEU A 43 -3.91 -3.82 0.42
CA LEU A 43 -4.33 -2.43 0.64
C LEU A 43 -4.91 -1.80 -0.64
N MET A 44 -4.30 -2.03 -1.80
CA MET A 44 -4.84 -1.55 -3.09
C MET A 44 -6.27 -2.07 -3.31
N ALA A 45 -6.46 -3.38 -3.15
CA ALA A 45 -7.78 -4.00 -3.34
C ALA A 45 -8.83 -3.44 -2.35
N ALA A 46 -8.45 -3.22 -1.09
CA ALA A 46 -9.32 -2.60 -0.10
C ALA A 46 -9.70 -1.16 -0.49
N LEU A 47 -8.71 -0.34 -0.89
CA LEU A 47 -8.95 1.04 -1.31
C LEU A 47 -9.81 1.12 -2.58
N ALA A 48 -9.62 0.21 -3.53
CA ALA A 48 -10.44 0.14 -4.73
C ALA A 48 -11.89 -0.21 -4.41
N GLY A 49 -12.12 -1.13 -3.46
CA GLY A 49 -13.45 -1.45 -2.97
C GLY A 49 -14.14 -0.30 -2.22
N LEU A 50 -13.37 0.51 -1.48
CA LEU A 50 -13.90 1.64 -0.70
C LEU A 50 -14.14 2.91 -1.52
N HIS A 51 -13.26 3.20 -2.48
CA HIS A 51 -13.19 4.51 -3.13
C HIS A 51 -13.13 4.45 -4.67
N GLY A 52 -13.13 3.26 -5.24
CA GLY A 52 -12.91 3.05 -6.67
C GLY A 52 -11.43 2.97 -7.05
N GLU A 53 -11.16 2.29 -8.16
CA GLU A 53 -9.81 1.91 -8.54
C GLU A 53 -8.92 3.11 -8.91
N GLN A 54 -9.47 4.15 -9.54
CA GLN A 54 -8.70 5.34 -9.92
C GLN A 54 -8.18 6.11 -8.69
N VAL A 55 -9.03 6.29 -7.68
CA VAL A 55 -8.66 6.94 -6.42
C VAL A 55 -7.63 6.09 -5.68
N ALA A 56 -7.85 4.78 -5.62
CA ALA A 56 -6.90 3.84 -5.03
C ALA A 56 -5.52 3.97 -5.70
N ARG A 57 -5.44 3.84 -7.03
CA ARG A 57 -4.17 3.95 -7.78
C ARG A 57 -3.45 5.27 -7.47
N THR A 58 -4.17 6.38 -7.44
CA THR A 58 -3.58 7.71 -7.15
C THR A 58 -2.94 7.73 -5.76
N ARG A 59 -3.64 7.26 -4.71
CA ARG A 59 -3.09 7.19 -3.35
C ARG A 59 -1.89 6.24 -3.27
N MET A 60 -1.92 5.15 -4.03
CA MET A 60 -0.86 4.13 -4.05
C MET A 60 0.44 4.60 -4.71
N VAL A 61 0.43 5.69 -5.50
CA VAL A 61 1.65 6.29 -6.08
C VAL A 61 2.55 6.83 -4.97
N SER A 62 2.00 7.67 -4.08
CA SER A 62 2.77 8.25 -2.96
C SER A 62 3.28 7.17 -2.01
N LEU A 63 2.45 6.16 -1.72
CA LEU A 63 2.86 5.04 -0.88
C LEU A 63 4.00 4.21 -1.52
N SER A 64 3.93 3.96 -2.83
CA SER A 64 5.00 3.27 -3.56
C SER A 64 6.35 3.96 -3.47
N ALA A 65 6.37 5.29 -3.54
CA ALA A 65 7.60 6.07 -3.46
C ALA A 65 8.32 5.88 -2.11
N MET A 66 7.57 5.62 -1.02
CA MET A 66 8.18 5.37 0.29
C MET A 66 9.00 4.07 0.35
N PHE A 67 8.81 3.14 -0.59
CA PHE A 67 9.59 1.89 -0.67
C PHE A 67 10.83 2.01 -1.57
N GLU A 68 11.01 3.15 -2.25
CA GLU A 68 12.18 3.38 -3.10
C GLU A 68 13.47 3.34 -2.28
N GLY A 69 14.48 2.60 -2.77
CA GLY A 69 15.75 2.41 -2.06
C GLY A 69 15.71 1.43 -0.88
N MET A 70 14.52 0.95 -0.46
CA MET A 70 14.36 -0.02 0.63
C MET A 70 14.23 -1.47 0.15
N LEU A 71 13.86 -1.67 -1.13
CA LEU A 71 13.64 -2.98 -1.72
C LEU A 71 14.80 -3.38 -2.66
N PRO A 72 15.06 -4.69 -2.82
CA PRO A 72 16.03 -5.18 -3.79
C PRO A 72 15.74 -4.63 -5.19
N ARG A 73 16.82 -4.28 -5.92
CA ARG A 73 16.75 -3.82 -7.32
C ARG A 73 16.11 -4.92 -8.18
N GLY A 74 14.82 -4.76 -8.48
CA GLY A 74 14.00 -5.74 -9.20
C GLY A 74 12.56 -5.87 -8.69
N MET A 75 12.27 -5.44 -7.45
CA MET A 75 10.91 -5.49 -6.88
C MET A 75 10.08 -4.23 -7.07
N VAL A 76 10.73 -3.06 -7.17
CA VAL A 76 10.04 -1.81 -7.50
C VAL A 76 9.74 -1.77 -9.00
N SER A 77 8.52 -2.12 -9.39
CA SER A 77 8.04 -1.83 -10.74
C SER A 77 8.09 -0.33 -10.95
N ARG A 78 8.94 0.10 -11.89
CA ARG A 78 9.00 1.50 -12.32
C ARG A 78 7.60 1.88 -12.78
N PRO A 79 7.02 3.02 -12.34
CA PRO A 79 5.79 3.51 -12.93
C PRO A 79 6.02 3.63 -14.43
N THR A 80 5.36 2.79 -15.23
CA THR A 80 5.39 2.94 -16.68
C THR A 80 4.63 4.21 -16.97
N THR A 81 5.36 5.26 -17.35
CA THR A 81 4.75 6.41 -18.01
C THR A 81 4.21 5.90 -19.34
N ILE A 82 2.95 5.47 -19.39
CA ILE A 82 2.23 5.36 -20.65
C ILE A 82 1.95 6.80 -21.05
N ARG A 83 2.84 7.37 -21.87
CA ARG A 83 2.57 8.58 -22.64
C ARG A 83 1.49 8.21 -23.67
N ALA A 84 0.34 8.88 -23.55
CA ALA A 84 -0.64 8.98 -24.63
C ALA A 84 -0.10 9.86 -25.75
#